data_AF-A0A7W1SH50-F1
#
_entry.id   AF-A0A7W1SH50-F1
#
_cell.length_a   1.000
_cell.length_b   1.000
_cell.length_c   1.000
_cell.angle_alpha   90.00
_cell.angle_beta   90.00
_cell.angle_gamma   90.00
#
_symmetry.space_group_name_H-M   'P 1'
#
loop_
_entity.id
_entity.type
_entity.pdbx_description
1 polymer ?
#
loop_
_entity_poly.entity_id
_entity_poly.type
_entity_poly.pdbx_seq_one_letter_code
_entity_poly.pdbx_strand_id
1 'polypeptide(L)'
;LQEPIRRGRHAFLEQFPSINDPEVRESLPSPLEEETFLRCKLNFEERTTHAWVYSLHRDLLALRRSEEAILRPVRVDGAILAPEAFLLRFFGRKGDRLLLVNLGSDRDLTPAPEPLLAPRAGERWEVAWSSETVQYGGNGTPDLQADGVWHIPGEAAVLLRSHPVDDDDDD
;
A
#
# COMPACT_ATOMS: atom_id res chain seq x y z
N LEU A 1 38.18 19.58 11.83
CA LEU A 1 37.43 18.32 11.62
C LEU A 1 36.07 18.50 10.93
N GLN A 2 35.50 19.71 10.91
CA GLN A 2 34.16 19.98 10.36
C GLN A 2 34.11 20.10 8.81
N GLU A 3 35.07 20.78 8.18
CA GLU A 3 35.06 20.99 6.71
C GLU A 3 35.12 19.70 5.86
N PRO A 4 35.86 18.63 6.25
CA PRO A 4 35.81 17.35 5.54
C PRO A 4 34.41 16.72 5.49
N ILE A 5 33.60 16.88 6.53
CA ILE A 5 32.24 16.32 6.60
C ILE A 5 31.33 17.06 5.62
N ARG A 6 31.39 18.39 5.60
CA ARG A 6 30.60 19.22 4.68
C ARG A 6 30.94 18.92 3.22
N ARG A 7 32.25 18.85 2.90
CA ARG A 7 32.71 18.51 1.55
C ARG A 7 32.37 17.08 1.13
N GLY A 8 32.49 16.12 2.05
CA GLY A 8 32.14 14.72 1.80
C GLY A 8 30.65 14.55 1.49
N ARG A 9 29.78 15.15 2.30
CA ARG A 9 28.33 15.16 2.04
C ARG A 9 28.02 15.83 0.70
N HIS A 10 28.68 16.93 0.39
CA HIS A 10 28.49 17.61 -0.87
C HIS A 10 28.85 16.72 -2.07
N ALA A 11 30.08 16.21 -2.11
CA ALA A 11 30.57 15.37 -3.20
C ALA A 11 29.71 14.10 -3.38
N PHE A 12 29.21 13.52 -2.28
CA PHE A 12 28.29 12.40 -2.37
C PHE A 12 26.94 12.79 -3.00
N LEU A 13 26.41 13.98 -2.70
CA LEU A 13 25.09 14.39 -3.17
C LEU A 13 25.07 14.90 -4.61
N GLU A 14 26.22 15.24 -5.22
CA GLU A 14 26.33 15.67 -6.63
C GLU A 14 25.79 14.62 -7.63
N GLN A 15 25.66 13.36 -7.22
CA GLN A 15 25.05 12.29 -8.04
C GLN A 15 23.55 12.50 -8.30
N PHE A 16 22.87 13.35 -7.50
CA PHE A 16 21.46 13.65 -7.67
C PHE A 16 21.31 14.95 -8.50
N PRO A 17 20.76 14.89 -9.73
CA PRO A 17 20.73 16.06 -10.62
C PRO A 17 20.05 17.30 -10.03
N SER A 18 19.02 17.12 -9.19
CA SER A 18 18.32 18.21 -8.51
C SER A 18 19.18 18.95 -7.49
N ILE A 19 20.21 18.32 -6.94
CA ILE A 19 21.12 18.94 -5.96
C ILE A 19 22.21 19.78 -6.65
N ASN A 20 22.42 19.59 -7.96
CA ASN A 20 23.37 20.39 -8.73
C ASN A 20 22.84 21.80 -9.03
N ASP A 21 21.55 22.06 -8.78
CA ASP A 21 21.01 23.41 -8.75
C ASP A 21 21.63 24.20 -7.58
N PRO A 22 22.27 25.36 -7.83
CA PRO A 22 22.89 26.17 -6.79
C PRO A 22 21.94 26.59 -5.67
N GLU A 23 20.69 26.94 -5.98
CA GLU A 23 19.71 27.38 -4.99
C GLU A 23 19.32 26.23 -4.05
N VAL A 24 19.13 25.03 -4.62
CA VAL A 24 18.86 23.81 -3.85
C VAL A 24 20.05 23.49 -2.95
N ARG A 25 21.26 23.51 -3.51
CA ARG A 25 22.52 23.23 -2.78
C ARG A 25 22.73 24.17 -1.60
N GLU A 26 22.43 25.45 -1.76
CA GLU A 26 22.51 26.45 -0.69
C GLU A 26 21.42 26.26 0.38
N SER A 27 20.24 25.76 -0.01
CA SER A 27 19.14 25.49 0.92
C SER A 27 19.34 24.23 1.80
N LEU A 28 20.34 23.39 1.49
CA LEU A 28 20.56 22.12 2.20
C LEU A 28 20.98 22.37 3.66
N PRO A 29 20.26 21.82 4.65
CA PRO A 29 20.62 21.98 6.06
C PRO A 29 22.01 21.44 6.35
N SER A 30 22.85 22.22 7.02
CA SER A 30 24.22 21.84 7.36
C SER A 30 24.23 20.61 8.26
N PRO A 31 25.00 19.54 7.94
CA PRO A 31 25.10 18.36 8.81
C PRO A 31 25.84 18.64 10.14
N LEU A 32 26.43 19.83 10.27
CA LEU A 32 27.25 20.23 11.42
C LEU A 32 26.48 21.09 12.42
N GLU A 33 25.29 21.56 12.05
CA GLU A 33 24.44 22.38 12.90
C GLU A 33 23.59 21.48 13.80
N GLU A 34 23.53 21.83 15.08
CA GLU A 34 22.70 21.13 16.06
C GLU A 34 21.22 21.16 15.66
N GLU A 35 20.75 22.25 15.07
CA GLU A 35 19.37 22.39 14.59
C GLU A 35 19.00 21.30 13.58
N THR A 36 19.90 20.94 12.66
CA THR A 36 19.68 19.83 11.71
C THR A 36 19.48 18.51 12.44
N PHE A 37 20.21 18.25 13.52
CA PHE A 37 20.01 17.07 14.35
C PHE A 37 18.68 17.12 15.12
N LEU A 38 18.33 18.26 15.70
CA LEU A 38 17.09 18.44 16.46
C LEU A 38 15.86 18.25 15.56
N ARG A 39 15.91 18.73 14.30
CA ARG A 39 14.86 18.51 13.29
C ARG A 39 14.66 17.04 12.91
N CYS A 40 15.65 16.18 13.13
CA CYS A 40 15.55 14.74 12.88
C CYS A 40 14.96 13.96 14.08
N LYS A 41 14.70 14.62 15.21
CA LYS A 41 14.02 13.98 16.36
C LYS A 41 12.54 13.85 16.06
N LEU A 42 11.99 12.67 16.35
CA LEU A 42 10.57 12.41 16.20
C LEU A 42 9.76 13.25 17.18
N ASN A 43 8.76 13.96 16.67
CA ASN A 43 7.72 14.55 17.49
C ASN A 43 6.65 13.49 17.78
N PHE A 44 6.56 13.04 19.03
CA PHE A 44 5.59 12.00 19.40
C PHE A 44 4.13 12.47 19.40
N GLU A 45 3.89 13.78 19.43
CA GLU A 45 2.54 14.35 19.32
C GLU A 45 1.89 14.07 17.96
N GLU A 46 2.72 13.89 16.91
CA GLU A 46 2.27 13.56 15.56
C GLU A 46 1.49 12.24 15.50
N ARG A 47 1.63 11.35 16.49
CA ARG A 47 0.79 10.16 16.61
C ARG A 47 -0.69 10.50 16.80
N THR A 48 -0.98 11.64 17.43
CA THR A 48 -2.33 12.14 17.64
C THR A 48 -2.76 13.01 16.46
N THR A 49 -1.89 13.91 16.00
CA THR A 49 -2.18 14.80 14.85
C THR A 49 -2.36 14.03 13.54
N HIS A 50 -1.66 12.91 13.38
CA HIS A 50 -1.74 12.00 12.24
C HIS A 50 -2.29 10.63 12.68
N ALA A 51 -3.32 10.62 13.51
CA ALA A 51 -3.91 9.40 14.05
C ALA A 51 -4.40 8.41 12.98
N TRP A 52 -4.80 8.89 11.80
CA TRP A 52 -5.29 8.08 10.69
C TRP A 52 -4.19 7.16 10.12
N VAL A 53 -2.98 7.70 9.84
CA VAL A 53 -1.86 6.90 9.31
C VAL A 53 -1.33 5.92 10.36
N TYR A 54 -1.38 6.32 11.64
CA TYR A 54 -1.02 5.45 12.75
C TYR A 54 -2.00 4.27 12.87
N SER A 55 -3.30 4.54 12.75
CA SER A 55 -4.34 3.51 12.76
C SER A 55 -4.20 2.56 11.57
N LEU A 56 -3.92 3.08 10.37
CA LEU A 56 -3.64 2.28 9.17
C LEU A 56 -2.49 1.30 9.40
N HIS A 57 -1.34 1.77 9.89
CA HIS A 57 -0.20 0.90 10.13
C HIS A 57 -0.44 -0.10 11.26
N ARG A 58 -1.12 0.30 12.34
CA ARG A 58 -1.48 -0.61 13.44
C ARG A 58 -2.34 -1.75 12.93
N ASP A 59 -3.35 -1.46 12.12
CA ASP A 59 -4.30 -2.45 11.63
C ASP A 59 -3.66 -3.35 10.56
N LEU A 60 -2.77 -2.83 9.71
CA LEU A 60 -1.94 -3.63 8.81
C LEU A 60 -1.01 -4.60 9.55
N LEU A 61 -0.38 -4.17 10.66
CA LEU A 61 0.43 -5.04 11.51
C LEU A 61 -0.43 -6.12 12.21
N ALA A 62 -1.64 -5.76 12.61
CA ALA A 62 -2.60 -6.71 13.18
C ALA A 62 -3.01 -7.76 12.13
N LEU A 63 -3.38 -7.33 10.92
CA LEU A 63 -3.71 -8.20 9.79
C LEU A 63 -2.56 -9.15 9.45
N ARG A 64 -1.33 -8.63 9.33
CA ARG A 64 -0.15 -9.46 9.08
C ARG A 64 0.04 -10.56 10.14
N ARG A 65 -0.35 -10.30 11.39
CA ARG A 65 -0.22 -11.26 12.49
C ARG A 65 -1.38 -12.26 12.55
N SER A 66 -2.61 -11.83 12.23
CA SER A 66 -3.81 -12.66 12.33
C SER A 66 -4.11 -13.49 11.08
N GLU A 67 -3.72 -13.01 9.91
CA GLU A 67 -4.00 -13.65 8.63
C GLU A 67 -2.94 -14.71 8.29
N GLU A 68 -3.30 -16.00 8.43
CA GLU A 68 -2.37 -17.12 8.17
C GLU A 68 -1.85 -17.12 6.73
N ALA A 69 -2.71 -16.83 5.76
CA ALA A 69 -2.33 -16.75 4.35
C ALA A 69 -1.28 -15.67 4.07
N ILE A 70 -1.25 -14.58 4.86
CA ILE A 70 -0.26 -13.50 4.71
C ILE A 70 1.01 -13.82 5.51
N LEU A 71 0.87 -14.36 6.71
CA LEU A 71 2.01 -14.66 7.59
C LEU A 71 2.84 -15.84 7.09
N ARG A 72 2.17 -16.88 6.57
CA ARG A 72 2.76 -18.15 6.11
C ARG A 72 2.05 -18.67 4.85
N PRO A 73 2.10 -17.94 3.73
CA PRO A 73 1.51 -18.41 2.48
C PRO A 73 2.12 -19.75 2.05
N VAL A 74 1.28 -20.60 1.46
CA VAL A 74 1.75 -21.78 0.71
C VAL A 74 2.50 -21.32 -0.54
N ARG A 75 1.97 -20.30 -1.21
CA ARG A 75 2.55 -19.65 -2.39
C ARG A 75 2.08 -18.20 -2.45
N VAL A 76 2.85 -17.34 -3.10
CA VAL A 76 2.43 -16.00 -3.49
C VAL A 76 2.65 -15.85 -4.99
N ASP A 77 1.59 -15.54 -5.72
CA ASP A 77 1.68 -15.19 -7.14
C ASP A 77 1.26 -13.72 -7.33
N GLY A 78 1.62 -13.11 -8.44
CA GLY A 78 1.27 -11.73 -8.75
C GLY A 78 1.11 -11.51 -10.24
N ALA A 79 0.29 -10.52 -10.60
CA ALA A 79 0.06 -10.14 -11.98
C ALA A 79 -0.10 -8.61 -12.09
N ILE A 80 0.32 -8.08 -13.24
CA ILE A 80 0.12 -6.67 -13.59
C ILE A 80 -1.22 -6.56 -14.33
N LEU A 81 -2.11 -5.70 -13.82
CA LEU A 81 -3.42 -5.43 -14.40
C LEU A 81 -3.40 -4.21 -15.32
N ALA A 82 -2.54 -3.23 -15.00
CA ALA A 82 -2.29 -2.00 -15.76
C ALA A 82 -0.92 -1.42 -15.38
N PRO A 83 -0.40 -0.38 -16.05
CA PRO A 83 0.90 0.20 -15.72
C PRO A 83 1.04 0.63 -14.25
N GLU A 84 -0.05 1.11 -13.63
CA GLU A 84 -0.12 1.55 -12.23
C GLU A 84 -0.89 0.59 -11.33
N ALA A 85 -1.41 -0.53 -11.85
CA ALA A 85 -2.26 -1.44 -11.10
C ALA A 85 -1.78 -2.89 -11.17
N PHE A 86 -1.71 -3.55 -10.02
CA PHE A 86 -1.28 -4.94 -9.90
C PHE A 86 -2.01 -5.67 -8.77
N LEU A 87 -1.89 -6.99 -8.79
CA LEU A 87 -2.39 -7.84 -7.71
C LEU A 87 -1.28 -8.71 -7.13
N LEU A 88 -1.46 -9.10 -5.87
CA LEU A 88 -0.75 -10.19 -5.23
C LEU A 88 -1.78 -11.16 -4.64
N ARG A 89 -1.68 -12.44 -4.98
CA ARG A 89 -2.50 -13.50 -4.42
C ARG A 89 -1.68 -14.36 -3.48
N PHE A 90 -2.09 -14.38 -2.21
CA PHE A 90 -1.53 -15.24 -1.18
C PHE A 90 -2.38 -16.50 -1.08
N PHE A 91 -1.79 -17.64 -1.44
CA PHE A 91 -2.46 -18.93 -1.35
C PHE A 91 -2.35 -19.47 0.07
N GLY A 92 -3.49 -19.55 0.76
CA GLY A 92 -3.57 -20.05 2.13
C GLY A 92 -4.13 -21.46 2.21
N ARG A 93 -3.88 -22.13 3.33
CA ARG A 93 -4.43 -23.48 3.58
C ARG A 93 -5.93 -23.44 3.85
N LYS A 94 -6.40 -22.36 4.47
CA LYS A 94 -7.80 -22.15 4.89
C LYS A 94 -8.58 -21.20 3.98
N GLY A 95 -7.99 -20.75 2.89
CA GLY A 95 -8.56 -19.73 2.00
C GLY A 95 -7.49 -18.76 1.51
N ASP A 96 -7.75 -18.11 0.38
CA ASP A 96 -6.79 -17.22 -0.26
C ASP A 96 -6.99 -15.77 0.20
N ARG A 97 -5.95 -14.95 0.01
CA ARG A 97 -6.06 -13.49 0.08
C ARG A 97 -5.64 -12.88 -1.24
N LEU A 98 -6.37 -11.89 -1.71
CA LEU A 98 -6.04 -11.14 -2.91
C LEU A 98 -5.85 -9.68 -2.54
N LEU A 99 -4.63 -9.17 -2.69
CA LEU A 99 -4.32 -7.76 -2.51
C LEU A 99 -4.33 -7.11 -3.89
N LEU A 100 -5.22 -6.13 -4.08
CA LEU A 100 -5.23 -5.23 -5.23
C LEU A 100 -4.56 -3.93 -4.85
N VAL A 101 -3.68 -3.42 -5.72
CA VAL A 101 -3.02 -2.13 -5.54
C VAL A 101 -3.13 -1.35 -6.83
N ASN A 102 -3.61 -0.11 -6.74
CA ASN A 102 -3.67 0.83 -7.85
C ASN A 102 -3.05 2.15 -7.42
N LEU A 103 -2.00 2.55 -8.14
CA LEU A 103 -1.25 3.78 -7.90
C LEU A 103 -1.65 4.90 -8.88
N GLY A 104 -2.63 4.64 -9.74
CA GLY A 104 -3.18 5.60 -10.71
C GLY A 104 -4.62 5.99 -10.36
N SER A 105 -5.38 6.40 -11.38
CA SER A 105 -6.81 6.72 -11.26
C SER A 105 -7.68 5.47 -11.14
N ASP A 106 -8.95 5.66 -10.78
CA ASP A 106 -9.99 4.62 -10.84
C ASP A 106 -9.95 3.86 -12.17
N ARG A 107 -10.21 2.55 -12.09
CA ARG A 107 -10.08 1.69 -13.26
C ARG A 107 -11.07 0.53 -13.27
N ASP A 108 -11.74 0.39 -14.41
CA ASP A 108 -12.64 -0.73 -14.68
C ASP A 108 -11.92 -1.77 -15.52
N LEU A 109 -11.96 -3.04 -15.11
CA LEU A 109 -11.45 -4.16 -15.88
C LEU A 109 -12.62 -4.93 -16.49
N THR A 110 -12.84 -4.73 -17.78
CA THR A 110 -13.87 -5.45 -18.57
C THR A 110 -13.36 -5.76 -19.98
N PRO A 111 -13.15 -7.04 -20.34
CA PRO A 111 -13.14 -8.19 -19.43
C PRO A 111 -11.96 -8.11 -18.46
N ALA A 112 -12.03 -8.87 -17.36
CA ALA A 112 -10.92 -9.07 -16.43
C ALA A 112 -10.31 -10.48 -16.65
N PRO A 113 -9.52 -10.70 -17.72
CA PRO A 113 -9.08 -12.03 -18.13
C PRO A 113 -7.99 -12.64 -17.25
N GLU A 114 -7.45 -11.88 -16.29
CA GLU A 114 -6.36 -12.32 -15.42
C GLU A 114 -6.82 -13.46 -14.48
N PRO A 115 -6.33 -14.70 -14.66
CA PRO A 115 -6.82 -15.85 -13.90
C PRO A 115 -6.65 -15.71 -12.38
N LEU A 116 -5.66 -14.95 -11.90
CA LEU A 116 -5.45 -14.75 -10.47
C LEU A 116 -6.58 -13.95 -9.80
N LEU A 117 -7.38 -13.19 -10.56
CA LEU A 117 -8.57 -12.50 -10.05
C LEU A 117 -9.72 -13.45 -9.72
N ALA A 118 -9.79 -14.63 -10.34
CA ALA A 118 -10.88 -15.56 -10.11
C ALA A 118 -10.75 -16.23 -8.73
N PRO A 119 -11.78 -16.21 -7.86
CA PRO A 119 -11.77 -16.99 -6.62
C PRO A 119 -11.71 -18.51 -6.92
N ARG A 120 -11.52 -19.33 -5.89
CA ARG A 120 -11.64 -20.80 -6.06
C ARG A 120 -13.08 -21.15 -6.41
N ALA A 121 -13.30 -22.30 -7.05
CA ALA A 121 -14.65 -22.75 -7.38
C ALA A 121 -15.51 -22.86 -6.11
N GLY A 122 -16.72 -22.30 -6.15
CA GLY A 122 -17.62 -22.24 -4.98
C GLY A 122 -17.25 -21.18 -3.94
N GLU A 123 -16.31 -20.28 -4.24
CA GLU A 123 -15.96 -19.14 -3.38
C GLU A 123 -16.20 -17.82 -4.10
N ARG A 124 -16.44 -16.76 -3.33
CA ARG A 124 -16.47 -15.36 -3.76
C ARG A 124 -15.40 -14.56 -3.00
N TRP A 125 -15.09 -13.36 -3.51
CA TRP A 125 -14.25 -12.42 -2.79
C TRP A 125 -15.09 -11.52 -1.88
N GLU A 126 -14.59 -11.25 -0.68
CA GLU A 126 -15.14 -10.26 0.24
C GLU A 126 -14.04 -9.30 0.68
N VAL A 127 -14.37 -8.03 0.88
CA VAL A 127 -13.42 -7.04 1.38
C VAL A 127 -13.04 -7.36 2.82
N ALA A 128 -11.77 -7.69 3.04
CA ALA A 128 -11.20 -7.93 4.37
C ALA A 128 -10.58 -6.67 4.96
N TRP A 129 -10.02 -5.80 4.11
CA TRP A 129 -9.44 -4.52 4.51
C TRP A 129 -9.34 -3.59 3.29
N SER A 130 -9.44 -2.29 3.52
CA SER A 130 -9.23 -1.26 2.49
C SER A 130 -8.49 -0.05 3.05
N SER A 131 -7.50 0.46 2.30
CA SER A 131 -6.86 1.74 2.59
C SER A 131 -7.85 2.90 2.60
N GLU A 132 -8.95 2.77 1.86
CA GLU A 132 -9.97 3.82 1.70
C GLU A 132 -11.01 3.83 2.82
N THR A 133 -10.81 3.03 3.88
CA THR A 133 -11.70 3.11 5.05
C THR A 133 -11.62 4.50 5.68
N VAL A 134 -12.76 5.10 6.05
CA VAL A 134 -12.85 6.46 6.62
C VAL A 134 -11.95 6.67 7.83
N GLN A 135 -11.70 5.62 8.63
CA GLN A 135 -10.79 5.69 9.78
C GLN A 135 -9.32 5.99 9.42
N TYR A 136 -8.94 5.74 8.17
CA TYR A 136 -7.63 6.06 7.61
C TYR A 136 -7.64 7.36 6.80
N GLY A 137 -8.76 8.10 6.77
CA GLY A 137 -8.93 9.31 5.98
C GLY A 137 -9.34 9.08 4.53
N GLY A 138 -9.73 7.85 4.16
CA GLY A 138 -10.21 7.51 2.83
C GLY A 138 -11.70 7.81 2.61
N ASN A 139 -12.17 7.59 1.37
CA ASN A 139 -13.52 7.96 0.93
C ASN A 139 -14.54 6.79 0.91
N GLY A 140 -14.19 5.66 1.50
CA GLY A 140 -14.98 4.42 1.45
C GLY A 140 -14.53 3.48 0.33
N THR A 141 -15.11 2.29 0.28
CA THR A 141 -14.75 1.27 -0.72
C THR A 141 -16.04 0.77 -1.35
N PRO A 142 -16.34 1.20 -2.59
CA PRO A 142 -17.49 0.68 -3.33
C PRO A 142 -17.31 -0.81 -3.62
N ASP A 143 -18.38 -1.46 -4.07
CA ASP A 143 -18.29 -2.85 -4.50
C ASP A 143 -17.27 -2.97 -5.65
N LEU A 144 -16.29 -3.85 -5.47
CA LEU A 144 -15.23 -4.06 -6.44
C LEU A 144 -15.67 -4.94 -7.60
N GLN A 145 -16.79 -5.65 -7.46
CA GLN A 145 -17.32 -6.58 -8.48
C GLN A 145 -18.77 -6.27 -8.85
N ALA A 146 -19.09 -4.99 -9.07
CA ALA A 146 -20.43 -4.60 -9.50
C ALA A 146 -20.70 -5.08 -10.94
N ASP A 147 -21.86 -5.72 -11.17
CA ASP A 147 -22.35 -6.11 -12.50
C ASP A 147 -21.36 -6.94 -13.36
N GLY A 148 -20.50 -7.73 -12.71
CA GLY A 148 -19.47 -8.54 -13.38
C GLY A 148 -18.26 -7.74 -13.88
N VAL A 149 -18.15 -6.47 -13.50
CA VAL A 149 -17.01 -5.59 -13.78
C VAL A 149 -16.15 -5.44 -12.52
N TRP A 150 -14.84 -5.55 -12.70
CA TRP A 150 -13.90 -5.26 -11.62
C TRP A 150 -13.61 -3.76 -11.57
N HIS A 151 -14.07 -3.09 -10.52
CA HIS A 151 -13.77 -1.70 -10.22
C HIS A 151 -12.60 -1.63 -9.24
N ILE A 152 -11.45 -1.13 -9.69
CA ILE A 152 -10.27 -0.96 -8.86
C ILE A 152 -10.11 0.54 -8.53
N PRO A 153 -10.36 0.96 -7.28
CA PRO A 153 -10.24 2.37 -6.91
C PRO A 153 -8.81 2.88 -7.11
N GLY A 154 -8.68 4.13 -7.52
CA GLY A 154 -7.41 4.83 -7.69
C GLY A 154 -6.72 5.12 -6.37
N GLU A 155 -5.39 5.23 -6.41
CA GLU A 155 -4.53 5.54 -5.26
C GLU A 155 -4.81 4.69 -4.00
N ALA A 156 -5.26 3.45 -4.20
CA ALA A 156 -5.81 2.61 -3.16
C ALA A 156 -5.18 1.20 -3.13
N ALA A 157 -5.25 0.58 -1.96
CA ALA A 157 -4.96 -0.82 -1.77
C ALA A 157 -6.12 -1.52 -1.06
N VAL A 158 -6.61 -2.62 -1.63
CA VAL A 158 -7.74 -3.36 -1.08
C VAL A 158 -7.39 -4.84 -0.96
N LEU A 159 -7.57 -5.39 0.24
CA LEU A 159 -7.34 -6.80 0.55
C LEU A 159 -8.67 -7.54 0.58
N LEU A 160 -8.77 -8.59 -0.21
CA LEU A 160 -9.91 -9.48 -0.28
C LEU A 160 -9.59 -10.81 0.38
N ARG A 161 -10.60 -11.38 1.03
CA ARG A 161 -10.60 -12.75 1.53
C ARG A 161 -11.54 -13.59 0.69
N SER A 162 -11.15 -14.84 0.41
CA SER A 162 -12.08 -15.76 -0.18
C SER A 162 -13.07 -16.26 0.87
N HIS A 163 -14.34 -16.37 0.48
CA HIS A 163 -15.44 -16.85 1.31
C HIS A 163 -16.26 -17.87 0.49
N PRO A 164 -16.64 -19.03 1.04
CA PRO A 164 -17.56 -19.94 0.37
C PRO A 164 -18.86 -19.22 -0.01
N VAL A 165 -19.42 -19.56 -1.18
CA VAL A 165 -20.79 -19.18 -1.53
C VAL A 165 -21.70 -20.19 -0.82
N ASP A 166 -22.62 -19.73 0.02
CA ASP A 166 -23.64 -20.58 0.61
C ASP A 166 -24.69 -20.89 -0.48
N ASP A 167 -25.12 -22.15 -0.60
CA ASP A 167 -26.05 -22.63 -1.65
C ASP A 167 -27.46 -21.99 -1.61
N ASP A 168 -27.74 -21.07 -0.69
CA ASP A 168 -29.06 -20.47 -0.45
C ASP A 168 -29.31 -19.15 -1.22
N ASP A 169 -28.34 -18.63 -1.99
CA ASP A 169 -28.47 -17.37 -2.75
C ASP A 169 -28.92 -17.54 -4.22
N ASP A 170 -29.29 -18.75 -4.66
CA ASP A 170 -29.97 -19.00 -5.95
C ASP A 170 -31.51 -18.96 -5.77
N ASP A 171 -32.09 -17.76 -5.64
CA ASP A 171 -33.54 -17.49 -5.80
C ASP A 171 -33.79 -16.30 -6.75
#